data_AF-A0A0Q9Y9N0-F1
#
_entry.id   AF-A0A0Q9Y9N0-F1
#
_cell.length_a   1.000
_cell.length_b   1.000
_cell.length_c   1.000
_cell.angle_alpha   90.00
_cell.angle_beta   90.00
_cell.angle_gamma   90.00
#
_symmetry.space_group_name_H-M   'P 1'
#
loop_
_entity.id
_entity.type
_entity.pdbx_description
1 polymer ?
#
loop_
_entity_poly.entity_id
_entity_poly.type
_entity_poly.pdbx_seq_one_letter_code
_entity_poly.pdbx_strand_id
1 'polypeptide(L)'
;MNKKIHLTSGEIASLWTGYMNDSMSKCILSFMLKYIEDPDIKPVVQYAYDISSNHLEQLVTIFENEQYAIPNGFSEQDVNTSAPWLFTDLFCLTYVNHMAKVGMLAYSGFVSMSYREDICHYFSQGLSEINHLYTESLKIALSKGVSARHPYIEVPKETDYVDSKRYLSGLNPFSGKRSLNSVEISHLYMNILTNSMGIKLCLAFAQTSPSKDVQDFMLRGKEISQKHIKIFVDTLLEDNIEAPRVPDVSVSDSITSTFSDKLMMFHMSLISASGIGNYATAAAASQRSDLAINYERLSLEIAKLAKSGADIMIQHNWLEQPPGTTDREKLARSKGKS
;
A
#
# COMPACT_ATOMS: atom_id res chain seq x y z
N MET A 1 -2.93 21.95 -38.10
CA MET A 1 -1.88 21.33 -37.27
C MET A 1 -2.51 20.96 -35.94
N ASN A 2 -2.67 19.66 -35.64
CA ASN A 2 -3.06 19.27 -34.29
C ASN A 2 -1.89 19.59 -33.35
N LYS A 3 -2.13 20.49 -32.39
CA LYS A 3 -1.14 20.89 -31.39
C LYS A 3 -0.89 19.68 -30.48
N LYS A 4 0.30 19.07 -30.54
CA LYS A 4 0.66 17.97 -29.63
C LYS A 4 0.72 18.52 -28.20
N ILE A 5 -0.16 18.03 -27.33
CA ILE A 5 -0.17 18.37 -25.91
C ILE A 5 0.77 17.39 -25.20
N HIS A 6 1.86 17.92 -24.65
CA HIS A 6 2.84 17.12 -23.91
C HIS A 6 2.29 16.71 -22.53
N LEU A 7 2.75 15.55 -22.05
CA LEU A 7 2.49 15.13 -20.67
C LEU A 7 3.06 16.13 -19.67
N THR A 8 2.29 16.39 -18.62
CA THR A 8 2.71 17.15 -17.44
C THR A 8 3.56 16.29 -16.50
N SER A 9 4.23 16.91 -15.52
CA SER A 9 4.98 16.16 -14.51
C SER A 9 4.08 15.24 -13.67
N GLY A 10 2.82 15.64 -13.43
CA GLY A 10 1.83 14.82 -12.72
C GLY A 10 1.46 13.56 -13.48
N GLU A 11 1.22 13.68 -14.79
CA GLU A 11 0.92 12.54 -15.66
C GLU A 11 2.13 11.63 -15.83
N ILE A 12 3.34 12.18 -16.04
CA ILE A 12 4.59 11.42 -16.12
C ILE A 12 4.82 10.60 -14.85
N ALA A 13 4.63 11.21 -13.67
CA ALA A 13 4.78 10.53 -12.39
C ALA A 13 3.72 9.45 -12.18
N SER A 14 2.46 9.74 -12.53
CA SER A 14 1.34 8.80 -12.38
C SER A 14 1.51 7.57 -13.29
N LEU A 15 1.89 7.78 -14.56
CA LEU A 15 2.13 6.68 -15.51
C LEU A 15 3.31 5.81 -15.08
N TRP A 16 4.42 6.42 -14.64
CA TRP A 16 5.57 5.68 -14.13
C TRP A 16 5.18 4.83 -12.92
N THR A 17 4.48 5.44 -11.96
CA THR A 17 4.08 4.77 -10.71
C THR A 17 3.09 3.65 -10.98
N GLY A 18 2.11 3.86 -11.87
CA GLY A 18 1.17 2.83 -12.32
C GLY A 18 1.91 1.62 -12.89
N TYR A 19 2.84 1.84 -13.83
CA TYR A 19 3.61 0.76 -14.45
C TYR A 19 4.43 -0.06 -13.44
N MET A 20 5.12 0.62 -12.52
CA MET A 20 5.91 -0.06 -11.49
C MET A 20 5.03 -0.89 -10.53
N ASN A 21 3.85 -0.37 -10.16
CA ASN A 21 2.92 -1.06 -9.28
C ASN A 21 2.25 -2.26 -9.95
N ASP A 22 1.82 -2.12 -11.21
CA ASP A 22 1.14 -3.19 -11.95
C ASP A 22 2.10 -4.31 -12.35
N SER A 23 3.34 -3.99 -12.74
CA SER A 23 4.35 -5.01 -13.04
C SER A 23 4.71 -5.83 -11.79
N MET A 24 4.82 -5.21 -10.62
CA MET A 24 4.99 -5.93 -9.35
C MET A 24 3.76 -6.78 -9.03
N SER A 25 2.57 -6.20 -9.13
CA SER A 25 1.32 -6.86 -8.76
C SER A 25 1.04 -8.08 -9.63
N LYS A 26 1.29 -7.98 -10.95
CA LYS A 26 1.20 -9.08 -11.90
C LYS A 26 2.06 -10.28 -11.47
N CYS A 27 3.28 -10.04 -10.98
CA CYS A 27 4.19 -11.08 -10.51
C CYS A 27 3.70 -11.78 -9.23
N ILE A 28 3.20 -11.02 -8.25
CA ILE A 28 2.63 -11.61 -7.02
C ILE A 28 1.38 -12.43 -7.35
N LEU A 29 0.49 -11.87 -8.17
CA LEU A 29 -0.81 -12.48 -8.49
C LEU A 29 -0.67 -13.73 -9.36
N SER A 30 0.29 -13.77 -10.29
CA SER A 30 0.56 -14.97 -11.10
C SER A 30 1.00 -16.14 -10.24
N PHE A 31 1.84 -15.90 -9.22
CA PHE A 31 2.23 -16.92 -8.26
C PHE A 31 1.05 -17.40 -7.42
N MET A 32 0.21 -16.48 -6.93
CA MET A 32 -1.00 -16.82 -6.17
C MET A 32 -1.95 -17.73 -6.97
N LEU A 33 -2.21 -17.38 -8.23
CA LEU A 33 -3.14 -18.11 -9.09
C LEU A 33 -2.72 -19.56 -9.39
N LYS A 34 -1.43 -19.87 -9.29
CA LYS A 34 -0.93 -21.24 -9.45
C LYS A 34 -1.48 -22.19 -8.40
N TYR A 35 -1.76 -21.70 -7.19
CA TYR A 35 -2.02 -22.53 -6.02
C TYR A 35 -3.39 -22.28 -5.37
N ILE A 36 -4.10 -21.21 -5.74
CA ILE A 36 -5.47 -21.01 -5.26
C ILE A 36 -6.36 -22.13 -5.80
N GLU A 37 -7.03 -22.80 -4.86
CA GLU A 37 -7.96 -23.91 -5.10
C GLU A 37 -9.41 -23.49 -4.83
N ASP A 38 -9.64 -22.52 -3.94
CA ASP A 38 -10.98 -22.06 -3.57
C ASP A 38 -11.69 -21.42 -4.79
N PRO A 39 -12.83 -22.00 -5.22
CA PRO A 39 -13.50 -21.61 -6.45
C PRO A 39 -14.18 -20.24 -6.36
N ASP A 40 -14.42 -19.72 -5.15
CA ASP A 40 -14.96 -18.38 -4.98
C ASP A 40 -13.86 -17.31 -4.98
N ILE A 41 -12.65 -17.67 -4.52
CA ILE A 41 -11.51 -16.74 -4.40
C ILE A 41 -10.76 -16.64 -5.73
N LYS A 42 -10.57 -17.75 -6.44
CA LYS A 42 -9.80 -17.78 -7.68
C LYS A 42 -10.26 -16.74 -8.71
N PRO A 43 -11.57 -16.54 -8.98
CA PRO A 43 -12.03 -15.55 -9.94
C PRO A 43 -11.66 -14.11 -9.58
N VAL A 44 -11.71 -13.73 -8.30
CA VAL A 44 -11.38 -12.34 -7.91
C VAL A 44 -9.88 -12.08 -7.93
N VAL A 45 -9.05 -13.08 -7.64
CA VAL A 45 -7.59 -12.98 -7.81
C VAL A 45 -7.21 -12.96 -9.30
N GLN A 46 -7.93 -13.72 -10.13
CA GLN A 46 -7.75 -13.69 -11.59
C GLN A 46 -8.10 -12.31 -12.14
N TYR A 47 -9.23 -11.74 -11.70
CA TYR A 47 -9.61 -10.39 -12.10
C TYR A 47 -8.56 -9.34 -11.72
N ALA A 48 -7.96 -9.43 -10.54
CA ALA A 48 -6.84 -8.55 -10.17
C ALA A 48 -5.63 -8.72 -11.10
N TYR A 49 -5.30 -9.96 -11.49
CA TYR A 49 -4.19 -10.23 -12.42
C TYR A 49 -4.47 -9.67 -13.82
N ASP A 50 -5.71 -9.81 -14.30
CA ASP A 50 -6.15 -9.33 -15.60
C ASP A 50 -6.11 -7.80 -15.65
N ILE A 51 -6.52 -7.11 -14.57
CA ILE A 51 -6.39 -5.65 -14.43
C ILE A 51 -4.93 -5.23 -14.62
N SER A 52 -4.01 -5.75 -13.80
CA SER A 52 -2.60 -5.36 -13.89
C SER A 52 -1.97 -5.71 -15.25
N SER A 53 -2.37 -6.83 -15.86
CA SER A 53 -1.88 -7.22 -17.19
C SER A 53 -2.36 -6.26 -18.29
N ASN A 54 -3.66 -5.94 -18.30
CA ASN A 54 -4.25 -5.04 -19.29
C ASN A 54 -3.76 -3.60 -19.11
N HIS A 55 -3.55 -3.15 -17.88
CA HIS A 55 -2.97 -1.83 -17.58
C HIS A 55 -1.56 -1.70 -18.13
N LEU A 56 -0.71 -2.72 -17.96
CA LEU A 56 0.65 -2.70 -18.52
C LEU A 56 0.67 -2.59 -20.04
N GLU A 57 -0.22 -3.30 -20.75
CA GLU A 57 -0.31 -3.22 -22.21
C GLU A 57 -0.72 -1.81 -22.68
N GLN A 58 -1.67 -1.20 -21.99
CA GLN A 58 -2.11 0.18 -22.26
C GLN A 58 -1.00 1.20 -21.94
N LEU A 59 -0.30 1.04 -20.81
CA LEU A 59 0.82 1.91 -20.42
C LEU A 59 1.98 1.83 -21.41
N VAL A 60 2.34 0.64 -21.89
CA VAL A 60 3.36 0.47 -22.94
C VAL A 60 2.95 1.23 -24.20
N THR A 61 1.68 1.10 -24.62
CA THR A 61 1.15 1.84 -25.78
C THR A 61 1.25 3.36 -25.59
N ILE A 62 0.91 3.86 -24.39
CA ILE A 62 1.06 5.29 -24.05
C ILE A 62 2.53 5.69 -24.11
N PHE A 63 3.43 4.89 -23.54
CA PHE A 63 4.86 5.19 -23.52
C PHE A 63 5.47 5.24 -24.92
N GLU A 64 5.13 4.30 -25.79
CA GLU A 64 5.59 4.29 -27.19
C GLU A 64 5.12 5.54 -27.95
N ASN A 65 3.84 5.92 -27.80
CA ASN A 65 3.26 7.10 -28.44
C ASN A 65 3.90 8.42 -27.95
N GLU A 66 4.35 8.45 -26.69
CA GLU A 66 5.02 9.61 -26.09
C GLU A 66 6.54 9.61 -26.28
N GLN A 67 7.12 8.56 -26.88
CA GLN A 67 8.57 8.32 -26.91
C GLN A 67 9.17 8.35 -25.48
N TYR A 68 8.39 7.81 -24.55
CA TYR A 68 8.71 7.69 -23.13
C TYR A 68 9.56 6.42 -22.92
N ALA A 69 10.61 6.52 -22.10
CA ALA A 69 11.43 5.37 -21.75
C ALA A 69 10.62 4.40 -20.86
N ILE A 70 10.29 3.22 -21.38
CA ILE A 70 9.54 2.20 -20.64
C ILE A 70 10.35 1.77 -19.41
N PRO A 71 9.79 1.82 -18.19
CA PRO A 71 10.48 1.37 -17.00
C PRO A 71 10.84 -0.12 -17.08
N ASN A 72 11.90 -0.54 -16.38
CA ASN A 72 12.27 -1.96 -16.38
C ASN A 72 11.25 -2.78 -15.57
N GLY A 73 10.77 -2.24 -14.45
CA GLY A 73 9.75 -2.86 -13.62
C GLY A 73 10.10 -4.30 -13.17
N PHE A 74 9.08 -5.15 -13.21
CA PHE A 74 9.15 -6.55 -12.78
C PHE A 74 8.62 -7.49 -13.86
N SER A 75 9.18 -8.70 -13.88
CA SER A 75 8.82 -9.71 -14.88
C SER A 75 8.75 -11.10 -14.25
N GLU A 76 8.48 -12.12 -15.07
CA GLU A 76 8.49 -13.52 -14.64
C GLU A 76 9.83 -13.96 -14.03
N GLN A 77 10.94 -13.27 -14.34
CA GLN A 77 12.25 -13.51 -13.71
C GLN A 77 12.28 -13.18 -12.22
N ASP A 78 11.34 -12.34 -11.75
CA ASP A 78 11.19 -11.97 -10.35
C ASP A 78 10.34 -12.98 -9.56
N VAL A 79 9.90 -14.07 -10.20
CA VAL A 79 9.04 -15.10 -9.61
C VAL A 79 9.63 -16.49 -9.83
N ASN A 80 9.90 -17.21 -8.75
CA ASN A 80 10.22 -18.64 -8.83
C ASN A 80 8.92 -19.45 -8.88
N THR A 81 8.46 -19.73 -10.10
CA THR A 81 7.23 -20.52 -10.31
C THR A 81 7.34 -21.94 -9.78
N SER A 82 8.52 -22.46 -9.48
CA SER A 82 8.71 -23.81 -8.90
C SER A 82 8.68 -23.82 -7.37
N ALA A 83 8.68 -22.66 -6.71
CA ALA A 83 8.62 -22.58 -5.25
C ALA A 83 7.30 -23.17 -4.71
N PRO A 84 7.31 -23.89 -3.58
CA PRO A 84 6.09 -24.36 -2.92
C PRO A 84 5.15 -23.21 -2.54
N TRP A 85 3.90 -23.56 -2.27
CA TRP A 85 2.87 -22.62 -1.85
C TRP A 85 3.32 -21.78 -0.63
N LEU A 86 3.10 -20.46 -0.70
CA LEU A 86 3.58 -19.49 0.31
C LEU A 86 2.47 -18.87 1.16
N PHE A 87 1.29 -18.64 0.57
CA PHE A 87 0.18 -17.94 1.21
C PHE A 87 -0.99 -18.88 1.44
N THR A 88 -2.04 -18.53 2.15
CA THR A 88 -3.31 -19.29 2.12
C THR A 88 -4.28 -18.63 1.15
N ASP A 89 -5.28 -19.35 0.63
CA ASP A 89 -6.31 -18.75 -0.23
C ASP A 89 -7.02 -17.57 0.47
N LEU A 90 -7.28 -17.70 1.77
CA LEU A 90 -7.85 -16.61 2.59
C LEU A 90 -6.91 -15.41 2.71
N PHE A 91 -5.60 -15.64 2.82
CA PHE A 91 -4.63 -14.55 2.78
C PHE A 91 -4.59 -13.90 1.40
N CYS A 92 -4.62 -14.66 0.31
CA CYS A 92 -4.67 -14.12 -1.04
C CYS A 92 -5.91 -13.21 -1.24
N LEU A 93 -7.08 -13.63 -0.75
CA LEU A 93 -8.28 -12.81 -0.76
C LEU A 93 -8.10 -11.52 0.06
N THR A 94 -7.56 -11.64 1.27
CA THR A 94 -7.33 -10.49 2.18
C THR A 94 -6.30 -9.52 1.58
N TYR A 95 -5.26 -10.06 0.96
CA TYR A 95 -4.22 -9.32 0.25
C TYR A 95 -4.80 -8.56 -0.93
N VAL A 96 -5.58 -9.22 -1.80
CA VAL A 96 -6.24 -8.56 -2.94
C VAL A 96 -7.18 -7.45 -2.48
N ASN A 97 -8.00 -7.70 -1.45
CA ASN A 97 -8.86 -6.64 -0.89
C ASN A 97 -8.06 -5.46 -0.34
N HIS A 98 -6.94 -5.72 0.35
CA HIS A 98 -6.07 -4.68 0.89
C HIS A 98 -5.39 -3.88 -0.23
N MET A 99 -4.82 -4.55 -1.24
CA MET A 99 -4.18 -3.90 -2.38
C MET A 99 -5.18 -3.12 -3.22
N ALA A 100 -6.44 -3.57 -3.32
CA ALA A 100 -7.50 -2.79 -3.96
C ALA A 100 -7.75 -1.46 -3.23
N LYS A 101 -7.70 -1.42 -1.89
CA LYS A 101 -7.79 -0.15 -1.13
C LYS A 101 -6.62 0.78 -1.43
N VAL A 102 -5.40 0.24 -1.46
CA VAL A 102 -4.19 1.00 -1.83
C VAL A 102 -4.34 1.56 -3.26
N GLY A 103 -4.80 0.72 -4.18
CA GLY A 103 -5.07 1.09 -5.58
C GLY A 103 -6.13 2.18 -5.71
N MET A 104 -7.25 2.11 -4.98
CA MET A 104 -8.28 3.16 -5.03
C MET A 104 -7.72 4.53 -4.64
N LEU A 105 -6.91 4.60 -3.58
CA LEU A 105 -6.26 5.87 -3.17
C LEU A 105 -5.28 6.36 -4.24
N ALA A 106 -4.45 5.46 -4.78
CA ALA A 106 -3.47 5.80 -5.82
C ALA A 106 -4.16 6.31 -7.10
N TYR A 107 -5.11 5.55 -7.63
CA TYR A 107 -5.83 5.90 -8.86
C TYR A 107 -6.68 7.17 -8.70
N SER A 108 -7.30 7.39 -7.54
CA SER A 108 -7.96 8.68 -7.26
C SER A 108 -6.97 9.84 -7.30
N GLY A 109 -5.75 9.65 -6.78
CA GLY A 109 -4.66 10.62 -6.89
C GLY A 109 -4.22 10.85 -8.34
N PHE A 110 -4.02 9.79 -9.11
CA PHE A 110 -3.62 9.87 -10.52
C PHE A 110 -4.65 10.62 -11.37
N VAL A 111 -5.94 10.34 -11.18
CA VAL A 111 -7.03 11.10 -11.82
C VAL A 111 -6.93 12.59 -11.47
N SER A 112 -6.71 12.93 -10.19
CA SER A 112 -6.62 14.33 -9.73
C SER A 112 -5.38 15.10 -10.25
N MET A 113 -4.37 14.38 -10.76
CA MET A 113 -3.14 14.95 -11.31
C MET A 113 -3.07 14.88 -12.85
N SER A 114 -4.14 14.41 -13.49
CA SER A 114 -4.22 14.26 -14.95
C SER A 114 -5.00 15.39 -15.59
N TYR A 115 -4.60 15.80 -16.80
CA TYR A 115 -5.22 16.92 -17.52
C TYR A 115 -5.59 16.55 -18.96
N ARG A 116 -4.77 15.73 -19.62
CA ARG A 116 -5.00 15.28 -20.98
C ARG A 116 -6.09 14.21 -21.00
N GLU A 117 -7.05 14.34 -21.92
CA GLU A 117 -8.28 13.55 -21.91
C GLU A 117 -8.05 12.03 -21.94
N ASP A 118 -7.10 11.56 -22.74
CA ASP A 118 -6.70 10.16 -22.82
C ASP A 118 -6.15 9.64 -21.48
N ILE A 119 -5.33 10.44 -20.80
CA ILE A 119 -4.73 10.08 -19.51
C ILE A 119 -5.77 10.12 -18.38
N CYS A 120 -6.64 11.14 -18.37
CA CYS A 120 -7.77 11.22 -17.46
C CYS A 120 -8.70 10.01 -17.62
N HIS A 121 -9.00 9.62 -18.87
CA HIS A 121 -9.84 8.47 -19.16
C HIS A 121 -9.20 7.16 -18.68
N TYR A 122 -7.91 6.95 -19.00
CA TYR A 122 -7.14 5.79 -18.57
C TYR A 122 -7.19 5.59 -17.04
N PHE A 123 -6.83 6.62 -16.26
CA PHE A 123 -6.85 6.50 -14.80
C PHE A 123 -8.27 6.44 -14.21
N SER A 124 -9.27 7.06 -14.86
CA SER A 124 -10.66 6.95 -14.42
C SER A 124 -11.22 5.54 -14.61
N GLN A 125 -10.87 4.88 -15.73
CA GLN A 125 -11.20 3.48 -15.95
C GLN A 125 -10.54 2.58 -14.90
N GLY A 126 -9.23 2.76 -14.67
CA GLY A 126 -8.52 1.99 -13.65
C GLY A 126 -9.12 2.17 -12.24
N LEU A 127 -9.53 3.39 -11.87
CA LEU A 127 -10.22 3.63 -10.60
C LEU A 127 -11.54 2.83 -10.49
N SER A 128 -12.31 2.77 -11.57
CA SER A 128 -13.58 2.03 -11.62
C SER A 128 -13.34 0.51 -11.46
N GLU A 129 -12.35 -0.04 -12.16
CA GLU A 129 -11.98 -1.45 -12.11
C GLU A 129 -11.48 -1.85 -10.71
N ILE A 130 -10.62 -1.03 -10.10
CA ILE A 130 -10.11 -1.28 -8.75
C ILE A 130 -11.20 -1.15 -7.69
N ASN A 131 -12.14 -0.21 -7.84
CA ASN A 131 -13.31 -0.13 -6.96
C ASN A 131 -14.19 -1.38 -7.08
N HIS A 132 -14.41 -1.90 -8.30
CA HIS A 132 -15.13 -3.15 -8.50
C HIS A 132 -14.40 -4.33 -7.81
N LEU A 133 -13.09 -4.45 -8.01
CA LEU A 133 -12.24 -5.46 -7.36
C LEU A 133 -12.36 -5.41 -5.83
N TYR A 134 -12.35 -4.21 -5.25
CA TYR A 134 -12.56 -4.02 -3.81
C TYR A 134 -13.92 -4.55 -3.35
N THR A 135 -14.99 -4.19 -4.05
CA THR A 135 -16.35 -4.60 -3.66
C THR A 135 -16.59 -6.10 -3.77
N GLU A 136 -16.11 -6.75 -4.84
CA GLU A 136 -16.28 -8.20 -5.01
C GLU A 136 -15.42 -8.99 -4.03
N SER A 137 -14.15 -8.60 -3.83
CA SER A 137 -13.30 -9.25 -2.82
C SER A 137 -13.87 -9.10 -1.40
N LEU A 138 -14.45 -7.95 -1.08
CA LEU A 138 -15.13 -7.73 0.21
C LEU A 138 -16.35 -8.63 0.37
N LYS A 139 -17.18 -8.76 -0.67
CA LYS A 139 -18.36 -9.62 -0.68
C LYS A 139 -18.00 -11.09 -0.42
N ILE A 140 -16.94 -11.59 -1.06
CA ILE A 140 -16.43 -12.96 -0.84
C ILE A 140 -15.87 -13.09 0.59
N ALA A 141 -15.12 -12.10 1.08
CA ALA A 141 -14.59 -12.13 2.44
C ALA A 141 -15.70 -12.14 3.50
N LEU A 142 -16.80 -11.41 3.25
CA LEU A 142 -17.97 -11.40 4.12
C LEU A 142 -18.73 -12.73 4.11
N SER A 143 -18.93 -13.36 2.95
CA SER A 143 -19.61 -14.65 2.86
C SER A 143 -18.82 -15.78 3.52
N LYS A 144 -17.48 -15.70 3.50
CA LYS A 144 -16.59 -16.65 4.17
C LYS A 144 -16.33 -16.32 5.65
N GLY A 145 -16.86 -15.22 6.17
CA GLY A 145 -16.67 -14.82 7.57
C GLY A 145 -15.26 -14.34 7.92
N VAL A 146 -14.44 -14.00 6.92
CA VAL A 146 -13.03 -13.61 7.08
C VAL A 146 -12.77 -12.10 6.92
N SER A 147 -13.85 -11.31 6.93
CA SER A 147 -13.76 -9.85 6.88
C SER A 147 -13.78 -9.25 8.29
N ALA A 148 -12.63 -8.74 8.73
CA ALA A 148 -12.54 -7.97 9.97
C ALA A 148 -13.32 -6.65 9.81
N ARG A 149 -14.24 -6.38 10.73
CA ARG A 149 -15.12 -5.19 10.70
C ARG A 149 -14.66 -4.15 11.70
N HIS A 150 -14.91 -2.87 11.40
CA HIS A 150 -14.72 -1.80 12.38
C HIS A 150 -15.51 -2.09 13.66
N PRO A 151 -15.01 -1.68 14.84
CA PRO A 151 -15.77 -1.78 16.08
C PRO A 151 -17.10 -1.06 15.96
N TYR A 152 -18.14 -1.64 16.56
CA TYR A 152 -19.48 -1.06 16.58
C TYR A 152 -19.56 0.03 17.66
N ILE A 153 -20.26 1.11 17.35
CA ILE A 153 -20.71 2.12 18.30
C ILE A 153 -22.23 2.29 18.16
N GLU A 154 -22.89 2.83 19.18
CA GLU A 154 -24.31 3.16 19.07
C GLU A 154 -24.54 4.23 17.99
N VAL A 155 -25.59 4.03 17.18
CA VAL A 155 -25.96 4.99 16.14
C VAL A 155 -26.47 6.27 16.83
N PRO A 156 -25.92 7.46 16.50
CA PRO A 156 -26.34 8.70 17.13
C PRO A 156 -27.81 8.99 16.82
N LYS A 157 -28.57 9.39 17.85
CA LYS A 157 -30.01 9.72 17.74
C LYS A 157 -30.29 11.22 17.60
N GLU A 158 -29.32 12.04 17.97
CA GLU A 158 -29.41 13.51 18.00
C GLU A 158 -28.05 14.11 17.59
N THR A 159 -28.08 15.38 17.18
CA THR A 159 -26.87 16.15 16.87
C THR A 159 -26.32 16.78 18.15
N ASP A 160 -25.02 16.64 18.39
CA ASP A 160 -24.32 17.26 19.53
C ASP A 160 -23.24 18.26 19.05
N TYR A 161 -22.97 19.28 19.87
CA TYR A 161 -21.99 20.34 19.57
C TYR A 161 -20.87 20.36 20.60
N VAL A 162 -19.65 20.57 20.13
CA VAL A 162 -18.49 20.77 21.01
C VAL A 162 -18.68 22.03 21.86
N ASP A 163 -18.78 21.85 23.17
CA ASP A 163 -19.03 22.89 24.16
C ASP A 163 -17.74 23.55 24.72
N SER A 164 -16.59 22.91 24.49
CA SER A 164 -15.32 23.30 25.10
C SER A 164 -14.12 23.01 24.22
N LYS A 165 -13.13 23.91 24.26
CA LYS A 165 -11.79 23.68 23.65
C LYS A 165 -11.10 22.43 24.21
N ARG A 166 -11.49 21.96 25.40
CA ARG A 166 -10.99 20.71 25.99
C ARG A 166 -11.28 19.49 25.11
N TYR A 167 -12.27 19.54 24.24
CA TYR A 167 -12.57 18.47 23.29
C TYR A 167 -11.38 18.10 22.37
N LEU A 168 -10.49 19.06 22.08
CA LEU A 168 -9.31 18.85 21.24
C LEU A 168 -8.06 18.44 22.05
N SER A 169 -8.17 18.42 23.38
CA SER A 169 -7.04 18.13 24.28
C SER A 169 -6.75 16.62 24.37
N GLY A 170 -5.50 16.30 24.66
CA GLY A 170 -5.05 14.90 24.86
C GLY A 170 -3.62 14.77 25.41
N LEU A 171 -2.83 15.85 25.39
CA LEU A 171 -1.41 15.82 25.74
C LEU A 171 -1.10 16.01 27.24
N ASN A 172 -2.04 16.55 28.01
CA ASN A 172 -1.81 16.77 29.44
C ASN A 172 -2.08 15.47 30.22
N PRO A 173 -1.05 14.85 30.83
CA PRO A 173 -1.21 13.58 31.54
C PRO A 173 -2.03 13.70 32.84
N PHE A 174 -2.28 14.93 33.32
CA PHE A 174 -3.07 15.20 34.52
C PHE A 174 -4.53 15.55 34.23
N SER A 175 -4.93 15.60 32.95
CA SER A 175 -6.33 15.79 32.55
C SER A 175 -6.86 14.54 31.87
N GLY A 176 -8.08 14.13 32.22
CA GLY A 176 -8.77 13.08 31.47
C GLY A 176 -8.94 13.47 30.01
N LYS A 177 -8.79 12.48 29.13
CA LYS A 177 -9.11 12.62 27.70
C LYS A 177 -10.60 12.36 27.52
N ARG A 178 -11.23 13.00 26.53
CA ARG A 178 -12.57 12.56 26.10
C ARG A 178 -12.48 11.21 25.40
N SER A 179 -13.59 10.49 25.38
CA SER A 179 -13.70 9.27 24.56
C SER A 179 -13.51 9.56 23.08
N LEU A 180 -12.99 8.57 22.38
CA LEU A 180 -12.78 8.57 20.93
C LEU A 180 -14.11 8.76 20.20
N ASN A 181 -14.07 9.54 19.11
CA ASN A 181 -15.20 9.65 18.20
C ASN A 181 -15.10 8.62 17.06
N SER A 182 -16.16 8.49 16.26
CA SER A 182 -16.23 7.52 15.15
C SER A 182 -15.11 7.70 14.11
N VAL A 183 -14.69 8.95 13.85
CA VAL A 183 -13.59 9.26 12.91
C VAL A 183 -12.28 8.69 13.45
N GLU A 184 -11.96 8.96 14.71
CA GLU A 184 -10.73 8.49 15.36
C GLU A 184 -10.70 6.96 15.49
N ILE A 185 -11.82 6.34 15.88
CA ILE A 185 -11.96 4.87 15.94
C ILE A 185 -11.72 4.26 14.56
N SER A 186 -12.30 4.85 13.51
CA SER A 186 -12.16 4.32 12.14
C SER A 186 -10.70 4.29 11.69
N HIS A 187 -9.94 5.38 11.94
CA HIS A 187 -8.54 5.45 11.55
C HIS A 187 -7.63 4.56 12.41
N LEU A 188 -7.86 4.49 13.73
CA LEU A 188 -7.11 3.59 14.60
C LEU A 188 -7.26 2.14 14.14
N TYR A 189 -8.49 1.71 13.90
CA TYR A 189 -8.76 0.34 13.49
C TYR A 189 -8.26 0.03 12.07
N MET A 190 -8.46 0.94 11.12
CA MET A 190 -7.91 0.78 9.78
C MET A 190 -6.38 0.58 9.83
N ASN A 191 -5.67 1.37 10.63
CA ASN A 191 -4.22 1.28 10.77
C ASN A 191 -3.76 0.03 11.52
N ILE A 192 -4.59 -0.57 12.39
CA ILE A 192 -4.34 -1.92 12.93
C ILE A 192 -4.34 -2.95 11.80
N LEU A 193 -5.33 -2.92 10.91
CA LEU A 193 -5.44 -3.87 9.81
C LEU A 193 -4.28 -3.74 8.80
N THR A 194 -3.89 -2.52 8.44
CA THR A 194 -2.78 -2.30 7.49
C THR A 194 -1.45 -2.78 8.05
N ASN A 195 -1.15 -2.50 9.32
CA ASN A 195 0.07 -3.02 9.96
C ASN A 195 0.02 -4.54 10.13
N SER A 196 -1.16 -5.13 10.37
CA SER A 196 -1.28 -6.58 10.43
C SER A 196 -0.98 -7.24 9.08
N MET A 197 -1.32 -6.60 7.96
CA MET A 197 -0.93 -7.04 6.63
C MET A 197 0.59 -6.96 6.45
N GLY A 198 1.19 -5.83 6.85
CA GLY A 198 2.64 -5.63 6.83
C GLY A 198 3.42 -6.72 7.59
N ILE A 199 2.94 -7.13 8.77
CA ILE A 199 3.56 -8.22 9.55
C ILE A 199 3.60 -9.53 8.75
N LYS A 200 2.48 -9.90 8.11
CA LYS A 200 2.36 -11.15 7.36
C LYS A 200 3.30 -11.15 6.15
N LEU A 201 3.34 -10.03 5.41
CA LEU A 201 4.27 -9.86 4.27
C LEU A 201 5.73 -9.88 4.71
N CYS A 202 6.09 -9.15 5.77
CA CYS A 202 7.44 -9.16 6.33
C CYS A 202 7.89 -10.57 6.71
N LEU A 203 7.04 -11.36 7.37
CA LEU A 203 7.38 -12.74 7.74
C LEU A 203 7.59 -13.63 6.50
N ALA A 204 6.66 -13.56 5.54
CA ALA A 204 6.75 -14.32 4.29
C ALA A 204 8.03 -13.96 3.50
N PHE A 205 8.32 -12.67 3.35
CA PHE A 205 9.50 -12.22 2.61
C PHE A 205 10.80 -12.51 3.35
N ALA A 206 10.84 -12.36 4.67
CA ALA A 206 12.00 -12.74 5.48
C ALA A 206 12.33 -14.23 5.32
N GLN A 207 11.35 -15.13 5.44
CA GLN A 207 11.63 -16.57 5.40
C GLN A 207 12.05 -17.07 4.01
N THR A 208 11.67 -16.38 2.93
CA THR A 208 12.02 -16.77 1.56
C THR A 208 13.22 -16.04 0.96
N SER A 209 13.69 -14.96 1.58
CA SER A 209 14.84 -14.20 1.06
C SER A 209 16.15 -14.96 1.30
N PRO A 210 17.04 -15.08 0.30
CA PRO A 210 18.38 -15.60 0.50
C PRO A 210 19.33 -14.55 1.12
N SER A 211 18.96 -13.27 1.16
CA SER A 211 19.84 -12.19 1.59
C SER A 211 19.59 -11.77 3.04
N LYS A 212 20.66 -11.73 3.83
CA LYS A 212 20.57 -11.39 5.25
C LYS A 212 20.11 -9.96 5.51
N ASP A 213 20.53 -9.00 4.71
CA ASP A 213 20.12 -7.60 4.86
C ASP A 213 18.61 -7.41 4.59
N VAL A 214 18.06 -8.13 3.62
CA VAL A 214 16.63 -8.18 3.34
C VAL A 214 15.90 -8.88 4.49
N GLN A 215 16.38 -10.03 4.97
CA GLN A 215 15.80 -10.70 6.14
C GLN A 215 15.73 -9.77 7.36
N ASP A 216 16.85 -9.12 7.71
CA ASP A 216 16.95 -8.20 8.85
C ASP A 216 16.03 -6.98 8.67
N PHE A 217 15.93 -6.44 7.43
CA PHE A 217 15.01 -5.35 7.10
C PHE A 217 13.54 -5.77 7.32
N MET A 218 13.14 -6.93 6.82
CA MET A 218 11.77 -7.44 6.95
C MET A 218 11.40 -7.71 8.42
N LEU A 219 12.30 -8.33 9.18
CA LEU A 219 12.08 -8.59 10.61
C LEU A 219 11.95 -7.30 11.41
N ARG A 220 12.76 -6.28 11.12
CA ARG A 220 12.61 -4.95 11.72
C ARG A 220 11.29 -4.28 11.32
N GLY A 221 10.85 -4.43 10.08
CA GLY A 221 9.54 -3.96 9.63
C GLY A 221 8.39 -4.60 10.42
N LYS A 222 8.45 -5.91 10.62
CA LYS A 222 7.50 -6.67 11.46
C LYS A 222 7.47 -6.15 12.90
N GLU A 223 8.62 -5.90 13.53
CA GLU A 223 8.69 -5.36 14.90
C GLU A 223 8.07 -3.96 15.01
N ILE A 224 8.34 -3.08 14.04
CA ILE A 224 7.75 -1.74 13.98
C ILE A 224 6.22 -1.84 13.85
N SER A 225 5.71 -2.68 12.94
CA SER A 225 4.27 -2.88 12.78
C SER A 225 3.62 -3.45 14.04
N GLN A 226 4.27 -4.40 14.74
CA GLN A 226 3.76 -4.93 16.01
C GLN A 226 3.66 -3.85 17.09
N LYS A 227 4.69 -2.99 17.20
CA LYS A 227 4.67 -1.84 18.11
C LYS A 227 3.53 -0.88 17.77
N HIS A 228 3.34 -0.54 16.50
CA HIS A 228 2.29 0.38 16.06
C HIS A 228 0.90 -0.17 16.36
N ILE A 229 0.67 -1.45 16.04
CA ILE A 229 -0.58 -2.15 16.38
C ILE A 229 -0.84 -2.08 17.89
N LYS A 230 0.17 -2.34 18.72
CA LYS A 230 0.01 -2.28 20.17
C LYS A 230 -0.46 -0.89 20.63
N ILE A 231 0.15 0.18 20.12
CA ILE A 231 -0.25 1.55 20.46
C ILE A 231 -1.71 1.81 20.08
N PHE A 232 -2.13 1.40 18.87
CA PHE A 232 -3.51 1.60 18.41
C PHE A 232 -4.52 0.78 19.21
N VAL A 233 -4.20 -0.48 19.51
CA VAL A 233 -5.05 -1.36 20.33
C VAL A 233 -5.17 -0.81 21.75
N ASP A 234 -4.05 -0.46 22.38
CA ASP A 234 -4.04 0.11 23.74
C ASP A 234 -4.89 1.40 23.77
N THR A 235 -4.82 2.23 22.72
CA THR A 235 -5.65 3.45 22.59
C THR A 235 -7.15 3.16 22.48
N LEU A 236 -7.55 2.12 21.73
CA LEU A 236 -8.96 1.71 21.65
C LEU A 236 -9.45 1.13 22.99
N LEU A 237 -8.59 0.36 23.67
CA LEU A 237 -8.91 -0.24 24.97
C LEU A 237 -9.06 0.80 26.10
N GLU A 238 -8.40 1.97 26.01
CA GLU A 238 -8.64 3.09 26.93
C GLU A 238 -10.13 3.51 26.97
N ASP A 239 -10.88 3.29 25.88
CA ASP A 239 -12.32 3.56 25.77
C ASP A 239 -13.18 2.29 25.77
N ASN A 240 -12.64 1.16 26.24
CA ASN A 240 -13.29 -0.16 26.26
C ASN A 240 -13.71 -0.66 24.87
N ILE A 241 -12.99 -0.25 23.82
CA ILE A 241 -13.24 -0.70 22.45
C ILE A 241 -12.25 -1.80 22.11
N GLU A 242 -12.77 -3.00 21.85
CA GLU A 242 -11.94 -4.10 21.35
C GLU A 242 -11.59 -3.89 19.86
N ALA A 243 -10.41 -4.36 19.47
CA ALA A 243 -9.97 -4.40 18.08
C ALA A 243 -10.15 -5.82 17.53
N PRO A 244 -11.32 -6.15 16.94
CA PRO A 244 -11.59 -7.51 16.46
C PRO A 244 -10.58 -7.93 15.39
N ARG A 245 -10.22 -9.21 15.39
CA ARG A 245 -9.32 -9.81 14.39
C ARG A 245 -9.87 -11.14 13.93
N VAL A 246 -9.61 -11.46 12.68
CA VAL A 246 -9.88 -12.80 12.13
C VAL A 246 -8.62 -13.64 12.33
N PRO A 247 -8.70 -14.79 13.04
CA PRO A 247 -7.58 -15.73 13.13
C PRO A 247 -7.24 -16.30 11.74
N ASP A 248 -5.96 -16.28 11.35
CA ASP A 248 -5.53 -16.76 10.03
C ASP A 248 -4.06 -17.21 10.06
N VAL A 249 -3.79 -18.46 9.62
CA VAL A 249 -2.44 -19.02 9.50
C VAL A 249 -1.62 -18.27 8.45
N SER A 250 -2.28 -17.68 7.45
CA SER A 250 -1.79 -16.72 6.44
C SER A 250 -0.63 -17.14 5.53
N VAL A 251 0.47 -17.63 6.10
CA VAL A 251 1.75 -17.90 5.46
C VAL A 251 2.16 -19.34 5.77
N SER A 252 2.68 -20.07 4.78
CA SER A 252 3.17 -21.44 4.93
C SER A 252 4.54 -21.50 5.61
N ASP A 253 5.09 -22.70 5.80
CA ASP A 253 6.44 -22.94 6.30
C ASP A 253 7.51 -22.95 5.18
N SER A 254 7.15 -22.57 3.95
CA SER A 254 8.07 -22.55 2.82
C SER A 254 9.19 -21.52 3.03
N ILE A 255 10.43 -21.98 3.04
CA ILE A 255 11.65 -21.15 3.03
C ILE A 255 12.27 -21.03 1.63
N THR A 256 11.59 -21.55 0.60
CA THR A 256 12.10 -21.50 -0.77
C THR A 256 11.93 -20.10 -1.33
N SER A 257 12.99 -19.55 -1.93
CA SER A 257 12.92 -18.26 -2.61
C SER A 257 11.79 -18.26 -3.63
N THR A 258 10.77 -17.43 -3.37
CA THR A 258 9.52 -17.36 -4.13
C THR A 258 9.48 -16.12 -5.02
N PHE A 259 9.89 -14.98 -4.47
CA PHE A 259 10.03 -13.72 -5.19
C PHE A 259 11.48 -13.22 -5.10
N SER A 260 11.91 -12.43 -6.08
CA SER A 260 13.20 -11.76 -6.01
C SER A 260 13.25 -10.76 -4.87
N ASP A 261 14.43 -10.57 -4.27
CA ASP A 261 14.63 -9.55 -3.24
C ASP A 261 14.30 -8.14 -3.76
N LYS A 262 14.60 -7.85 -5.03
CA LYS A 262 14.21 -6.61 -5.73
C LYS A 262 12.70 -6.37 -5.63
N LEU A 263 11.89 -7.38 -5.97
CA LEU A 263 10.43 -7.30 -5.92
C LEU A 263 9.93 -7.14 -4.49
N MET A 264 10.42 -7.95 -3.56
CA MET A 264 10.00 -7.89 -2.16
C MET A 264 10.31 -6.52 -1.53
N MET A 265 11.50 -5.95 -1.80
CA MET A 265 11.89 -4.64 -1.29
C MET A 265 11.06 -3.50 -1.91
N PHE A 266 10.73 -3.57 -3.20
CA PHE A 266 9.84 -2.61 -3.83
C PHE A 266 8.42 -2.69 -3.25
N HIS A 267 7.89 -3.90 -3.07
CA HIS A 267 6.57 -4.12 -2.46
C HIS A 267 6.50 -3.49 -1.07
N MET A 268 7.51 -3.77 -0.23
CA MET A 268 7.61 -3.18 1.09
C MET A 268 7.73 -1.64 1.06
N SER A 269 8.39 -1.09 0.05
CA SER A 269 8.46 0.37 -0.16
C SER A 269 7.09 0.96 -0.50
N LEU A 270 6.32 0.31 -1.37
CA LEU A 270 4.95 0.69 -1.73
C LEU A 270 4.04 0.71 -0.50
N ILE A 271 3.98 -0.38 0.25
CA ILE A 271 3.09 -0.44 1.43
C ILE A 271 3.57 0.47 2.57
N SER A 272 4.88 0.73 2.69
CA SER A 272 5.40 1.70 3.63
C SER A 272 4.98 3.13 3.27
N ALA A 273 5.05 3.51 1.99
CA ALA A 273 4.57 4.81 1.51
C ALA A 273 3.05 4.96 1.73
N SER A 274 2.27 3.92 1.41
CA SER A 274 0.83 3.89 1.69
C SER A 274 0.53 4.01 3.19
N GLY A 275 1.30 3.32 4.05
CA GLY A 275 1.21 3.42 5.50
C GLY A 275 1.46 4.83 6.03
N ILE A 276 2.49 5.51 5.53
CA ILE A 276 2.77 6.92 5.87
C ILE A 276 1.60 7.82 5.44
N GLY A 277 1.06 7.62 4.23
CA GLY A 277 -0.11 8.34 3.75
C GLY A 277 -1.33 8.16 4.65
N ASN A 278 -1.61 6.91 5.05
CA ASN A 278 -2.70 6.61 5.98
C ASN A 278 -2.53 7.29 7.34
N TYR A 279 -1.30 7.38 7.85
CA TYR A 279 -1.02 8.05 9.11
C TYR A 279 -1.17 9.57 8.99
N ALA A 280 -0.72 10.17 7.89
CA ALA A 280 -0.93 11.59 7.63
C ALA A 280 -2.42 11.95 7.54
N THR A 281 -3.22 11.14 6.83
CA THR A 281 -4.68 11.32 6.78
C THR A 281 -5.31 11.15 8.17
N ALA A 282 -4.91 10.12 8.91
CA ALA A 282 -5.43 9.88 10.25
C ALA A 282 -5.06 11.01 11.24
N ALA A 283 -3.85 11.56 11.14
CA ALA A 283 -3.42 12.71 11.93
C ALA A 283 -4.27 13.94 11.61
N ALA A 284 -4.48 14.24 10.32
CA ALA A 284 -5.29 15.36 9.87
C ALA A 284 -6.78 15.25 10.27
N ALA A 285 -7.32 14.02 10.30
CA ALA A 285 -8.70 13.75 10.68
C ALA A 285 -8.91 13.69 12.20
N SER A 286 -7.84 13.48 12.99
CA SER A 286 -7.93 13.34 14.44
C SER A 286 -8.15 14.69 15.11
N GLN A 287 -9.17 14.78 15.96
CA GLN A 287 -9.47 16.00 16.70
C GLN A 287 -8.77 16.02 18.07
N ARG A 288 -8.49 14.85 18.64
CA ARG A 288 -7.62 14.69 19.80
C ARG A 288 -6.15 14.89 19.44
N SER A 289 -5.52 15.86 20.10
CA SER A 289 -4.10 16.23 19.88
C SER A 289 -3.11 15.10 20.18
N ASP A 290 -3.39 14.19 21.12
CA ASP A 290 -2.52 13.04 21.38
C ASP A 290 -2.48 12.04 20.22
N LEU A 291 -3.62 11.81 19.57
CA LEU A 291 -3.71 10.93 18.40
C LEU A 291 -2.94 11.50 17.21
N ALA A 292 -3.16 12.79 16.91
CA ALA A 292 -2.46 13.47 15.82
C ALA A 292 -0.93 13.39 16.00
N ILE A 293 -0.42 13.71 17.21
CA ILE A 293 1.01 13.63 17.51
C ILE A 293 1.53 12.19 17.49
N ASN A 294 0.74 11.22 17.95
CA ASN A 294 1.13 9.82 17.87
C ASN A 294 1.31 9.40 16.41
N TYR A 295 0.35 9.70 15.51
CA TYR A 295 0.49 9.36 14.09
C TYR A 295 1.75 9.99 13.47
N GLU A 296 2.03 11.27 13.71
CA GLU A 296 3.25 11.93 13.22
C GLU A 296 4.53 11.24 13.73
N ARG A 297 4.59 10.91 15.02
CA ARG A 297 5.72 10.18 15.60
C ARG A 297 5.91 8.82 14.92
N LEU A 298 4.82 8.07 14.72
CA LEU A 298 4.88 6.75 14.08
C LEU A 298 5.26 6.87 12.59
N SER A 299 4.83 7.91 11.89
CA SER A 299 5.24 8.22 10.52
C SER A 299 6.75 8.41 10.41
N LEU A 300 7.39 9.07 11.37
CA LEU A 300 8.85 9.22 11.41
C LEU A 300 9.58 7.89 11.58
N GLU A 301 9.00 6.92 12.30
CA GLU A 301 9.58 5.59 12.44
C GLU A 301 9.53 4.82 11.12
N ILE A 302 8.41 4.89 10.40
CA ILE A 302 8.28 4.28 9.06
C ILE A 302 9.21 4.97 8.07
N ALA A 303 9.31 6.30 8.09
CA ALA A 303 10.22 7.04 7.20
C ALA A 303 11.68 6.61 7.37
N LYS A 304 12.12 6.38 8.61
CA LYS A 304 13.46 5.84 8.90
C LYS A 304 13.65 4.41 8.38
N LEU A 305 12.62 3.57 8.49
CA LEU A 305 12.64 2.22 7.91
C LEU A 305 12.72 2.30 6.37
N ALA A 306 11.84 3.08 5.74
CA ALA A 306 11.78 3.26 4.29
C ALA A 306 13.11 3.77 3.73
N LYS A 307 13.77 4.70 4.43
CA LYS A 307 15.12 5.14 4.06
C LYS A 307 16.12 3.97 4.06
N SER A 308 16.16 3.16 5.12
CA SER A 308 17.06 1.99 5.13
C SER A 308 16.72 0.97 4.05
N GLY A 309 15.44 0.83 3.67
CA GLY A 309 15.04 0.01 2.53
C GLY A 309 15.56 0.55 1.20
N ALA A 310 15.46 1.87 0.99
CA ALA A 310 16.03 2.53 -0.17
C ALA A 310 17.56 2.40 -0.23
N ASP A 311 18.26 2.51 0.91
CA ASP A 311 19.72 2.32 0.98
C ASP A 311 20.11 0.89 0.52
N ILE A 312 19.37 -0.14 0.94
CA ILE A 312 19.55 -1.53 0.48
C ILE A 312 19.30 -1.64 -1.04
N MET A 313 18.18 -1.09 -1.52
CA MET A 313 17.86 -1.15 -2.95
C MET A 313 18.90 -0.41 -3.82
N ILE A 314 19.49 0.69 -3.33
CA ILE A 314 20.57 1.40 -4.02
C ILE A 314 21.83 0.53 -4.05
N GLN A 315 22.21 -0.07 -2.92
CA GLN A 315 23.40 -0.93 -2.82
C GLN A 315 23.36 -2.10 -3.81
N HIS A 316 22.18 -2.67 -4.05
CA HIS A 316 22.00 -3.80 -4.97
C HIS A 316 21.58 -3.38 -6.40
N ASN A 317 21.52 -2.09 -6.72
CA ASN A 317 21.03 -1.56 -8.01
C ASN A 317 19.59 -2.00 -8.36
N TRP A 318 18.73 -2.08 -7.35
CA TRP A 318 17.32 -2.44 -7.45
C TRP A 318 16.37 -1.24 -7.54
N LEU A 319 16.83 -0.06 -7.11
CA LEU A 319 16.00 1.13 -7.12
C LEU A 319 16.04 1.83 -8.48
N GLU A 320 15.00 1.62 -9.28
CA GLU A 320 14.80 2.37 -10.52
C GLU A 320 14.48 3.84 -10.20
N GLN A 321 15.18 4.76 -10.88
CA GLN A 321 14.98 6.19 -10.69
C GLN A 321 13.69 6.65 -11.39
N PRO A 322 12.75 7.32 -10.70
CA PRO A 322 11.62 7.95 -11.37
C PRO A 322 12.07 9.05 -12.33
N PRO A 323 11.30 9.33 -13.41
CA PRO A 323 11.61 10.41 -14.33
C PRO A 323 11.73 11.75 -13.59
N GLY A 324 12.85 12.43 -13.80
CA GLY A 324 13.17 13.70 -13.16
C GLY A 324 13.54 14.79 -14.16
N THR A 325 13.68 16.00 -13.66
CA THR A 325 14.18 17.12 -14.45
C THR A 325 15.67 16.97 -14.75
N THR A 326 16.11 17.37 -15.93
CA THR A 326 17.54 17.50 -16.24
C THR A 326 18.17 18.64 -15.43
N ASP A 327 19.28 18.35 -14.73
CA ASP A 327 20.13 19.38 -14.12
C ASP A 327 20.80 20.21 -15.22
N ARG A 328 20.22 21.38 -15.49
CA ARG A 328 20.67 22.28 -16.56
C ARG A 328 22.02 22.91 -16.27
N GLU A 329 22.38 23.13 -15.01
CA GLU A 329 23.70 23.66 -14.65
C GLU A 329 24.79 22.63 -14.89
N LYS A 330 24.57 21.38 -14.45
CA LYS A 330 25.48 20.27 -14.73
C LYS A 330 25.63 20.03 -16.23
N LEU A 331 24.52 20.08 -16.99
CA LEU A 331 24.53 19.95 -18.45
C LEU A 331 25.29 21.09 -19.14
N ALA A 332 25.11 22.34 -18.68
CA ALA A 332 25.85 23.48 -19.23
C ALA A 332 27.36 23.35 -18.99
N ARG A 333 27.76 22.76 -17.85
CA ARG A 333 29.16 22.53 -17.46
C ARG A 333 29.77 21.24 -18.04
N SER A 334 28.99 20.32 -18.60
CA SER A 334 29.49 19.03 -19.11
C SER A 334 30.08 19.09 -20.52
N LYS A 335 29.91 20.20 -21.26
CA LYS A 335 30.47 20.39 -22.61
C LYS A 335 32.01 20.40 -22.69
N GLY A 336 32.72 20.45 -21.56
CA GLY A 336 34.19 20.51 -21.49
C GLY A 336 34.89 19.20 -21.10
N LYS A 337 34.16 18.08 -21.01
CA LYS A 337 34.73 16.75 -20.74
C LYS A 337 34.34 15.79 -21.87
N SER A 338 34.98 15.97 -23.03
CA SER A 338 35.02 14.96 -24.11
C SER A 338 36.45 14.47 -24.26
#